data_AF-A0A7I8CFX0-F1
#
_entry.id   AF-A0A7I8CFX0-F1
#
_cell.length_a   1.000
_cell.length_b   1.000
_cell.length_c   1.000
_cell.angle_alpha   90.00
_cell.angle_beta   90.00
_cell.angle_gamma   90.00
#
_symmetry.space_group_name_H-M   'P 1'
#
loop_
_entity.id
_entity.type
_entity.pdbx_description
1 polymer ?
#
loop_
_entity_poly.entity_id
_entity_poly.type
_entity_poly.pdbx_seq_one_letter_code
_entity_poly.pdbx_strand_id
1 'polypeptide(L)'
;MKKFVVFLLAAALTAPAVHASDIAIMSNRDNGLIVLTDVVGNCATGRRIYVTGAGGNVLGGGCYTIDDPWVYVRYDDESQIRQYPSANFSLTPAGRAYVSRNTNSAGSL
;
A
#
# COMPACT_ATOMS: atom_id res chain seq x y z
N MET A 1 12.04 -7.08 -52.35
CA MET A 1 11.73 -6.00 -51.39
C MET A 1 11.38 -6.66 -50.06
N LYS A 2 12.15 -6.34 -49.02
CA LYS A 2 12.13 -6.99 -47.70
C LYS A 2 11.19 -6.18 -46.81
N LYS A 3 10.06 -6.76 -46.37
CA LYS A 3 9.20 -6.14 -45.36
C LYS A 3 8.93 -7.16 -44.26
N PHE A 4 9.77 -7.06 -43.24
CA PHE A 4 9.51 -7.53 -41.90
C PHE A 4 8.19 -6.93 -41.40
N VAL A 5 7.29 -7.76 -40.89
CA VAL A 5 6.24 -7.29 -39.98
C VAL A 5 6.35 -8.17 -38.74
N VAL A 6 7.07 -7.63 -37.77
CA VAL A 6 7.12 -8.11 -36.39
C VAL A 6 5.79 -7.72 -35.76
N PHE A 7 4.90 -8.68 -35.53
CA PHE A 7 3.72 -8.53 -34.69
C PHE A 7 4.02 -9.24 -33.37
N LEU A 8 4.58 -8.52 -32.40
CA LEU A 8 4.76 -9.01 -31.05
C LEU A 8 4.48 -7.90 -30.06
N LEU A 9 3.77 -8.29 -28.99
CA LEU A 9 3.52 -7.59 -27.73
C LEU A 9 2.40 -6.54 -27.71
N ALA A 10 1.19 -7.04 -27.49
CA ALA A 10 0.15 -6.29 -26.78
C ALA A 10 -0.40 -7.19 -25.66
N ALA A 11 0.45 -7.52 -24.68
CA ALA A 11 0.04 -8.28 -23.49
C ALA A 11 0.86 -7.83 -22.29
N ALA A 12 0.78 -6.55 -21.95
CA ALA A 12 1.24 -6.05 -20.66
C ALA A 12 0.48 -4.74 -20.38
N LEU A 13 0.25 -4.44 -19.10
CA LEU A 13 -0.35 -3.22 -18.56
C LEU A 13 -1.88 -3.20 -18.37
N THR A 14 -2.41 -4.21 -17.69
CA THR A 14 -3.49 -3.96 -16.71
C THR A 14 -3.04 -4.46 -15.33
N ALA A 15 -1.80 -4.17 -14.95
CA ALA A 15 -1.42 -4.29 -13.55
C ALA A 15 -1.99 -3.06 -12.83
N PRO A 16 -2.76 -3.21 -11.74
CA PRO A 16 -3.17 -2.07 -10.94
C PRO A 16 -1.91 -1.31 -10.54
N ALA A 17 -1.90 0.00 -10.81
CA ALA A 17 -0.77 0.87 -10.53
C ALA A 17 -0.58 0.95 -9.01
N VAL A 18 0.33 0.13 -8.48
CA VAL A 18 0.83 0.27 -7.12
C VAL A 18 1.78 1.46 -7.13
N HIS A 19 1.47 2.49 -6.35
CA HIS A 19 2.27 3.71 -6.27
C HIS A 19 3.58 3.39 -5.54
N ALA A 20 4.65 4.12 -5.85
CA ALA A 20 5.97 3.91 -5.27
C ALA A 20 6.01 4.05 -3.74
N SER A 21 5.01 4.75 -3.18
CA SER A 21 4.82 4.97 -1.74
C SER A 21 4.04 3.86 -1.04
N ASP A 22 3.41 2.95 -1.77
CA ASP A 22 2.55 1.92 -1.18
C ASP A 22 3.41 0.85 -0.54
N ILE A 23 3.36 0.67 0.76
CA ILE A 23 4.20 -0.31 1.46
C ILE A 23 3.49 -1.65 1.64
N ALA A 24 2.18 -1.64 1.90
CA ALA A 24 1.44 -2.88 2.14
C ALA A 24 -0.03 -2.69 1.81
N ILE A 25 -0.67 -3.77 1.38
CA ILE A 25 -2.08 -3.75 0.97
C ILE A 25 -2.84 -4.88 1.63
N MET A 26 -4.10 -4.62 1.97
CA MET A 26 -5.06 -5.63 2.43
C MET A 26 -6.39 -5.38 1.74
N SER A 27 -7.09 -6.44 1.32
CA SER A 27 -8.44 -6.31 0.77
C SER A 27 -9.43 -5.85 1.85
N ASN A 28 -10.31 -4.91 1.49
CA ASN A 28 -11.42 -4.50 2.34
C ASN A 28 -12.70 -5.30 2.00
N ARG A 29 -13.79 -5.06 2.74
CA ARG A 29 -15.06 -5.79 2.57
C ARG A 29 -15.79 -5.47 1.26
N ASP A 30 -15.47 -4.35 0.63
CA ASP A 30 -16.15 -3.83 -0.56
C ASP A 30 -15.36 -4.14 -1.85
N ASN A 31 -14.57 -5.21 -1.83
CA ASN A 31 -13.66 -5.63 -2.91
C ASN A 31 -12.62 -4.57 -3.32
N GLY A 32 -12.38 -3.57 -2.47
CA GLY A 32 -11.31 -2.60 -2.63
C GLY A 32 -10.10 -2.94 -1.75
N LEU A 33 -9.23 -1.96 -1.52
CA LEU A 33 -8.01 -2.11 -0.75
C LEU A 33 -7.92 -1.10 0.39
N ILE A 34 -7.26 -1.48 1.48
CA ILE A 34 -6.62 -0.58 2.42
C ILE A 34 -5.13 -0.60 2.08
N VAL A 35 -4.59 0.56 1.75
CA VAL A 35 -3.18 0.72 1.36
C VAL A 35 -2.45 1.49 2.44
N LEU A 36 -1.43 0.87 3.02
CA LEU A 36 -0.47 1.51 3.91
C LEU A 36 0.60 2.19 3.05
N THR A 37 0.99 3.42 3.38
CA THR A 37 1.99 4.17 2.63
C THR A 37 3.18 4.60 3.50
N ASP A 38 4.31 4.91 2.89
CA ASP A 38 5.45 5.52 3.59
C ASP A 38 5.30 7.05 3.80
N VAL A 39 4.20 7.64 3.32
CA VAL A 39 3.95 9.08 3.39
C VAL A 39 3.62 9.51 4.82
N VAL A 40 4.42 10.44 5.34
CA VAL A 40 4.11 11.16 6.58
C VAL A 40 3.11 12.27 6.24
N GLY A 41 1.83 12.05 6.55
CA GLY A 41 0.77 13.03 6.32
C GLY A 41 0.50 13.90 7.55
N ASN A 42 -0.68 14.53 7.60
CA ASN A 42 -1.15 15.27 8.77
C ASN A 42 -1.61 14.33 9.91
N CYS A 43 -0.79 13.32 10.19
CA CYS A 43 -0.97 12.36 11.25
C CYS A 43 -0.13 12.82 12.43
N ALA A 44 -0.76 13.26 13.52
CA ALA A 44 -0.05 13.66 14.74
C ALA A 44 0.93 12.56 15.21
N THR A 45 0.55 11.29 15.00
CA THR A 45 1.40 10.10 15.14
C THR A 45 1.03 9.11 14.04
N GLY A 46 2.01 8.68 13.22
CA GLY A 46 1.81 7.65 12.19
C GLY A 46 2.00 8.11 10.75
N ARG A 47 1.63 7.23 9.80
CA ARG A 47 1.75 7.45 8.35
C ARG A 47 0.39 7.36 7.67
N ARG A 48 0.30 7.79 6.41
CA ARG A 48 -0.96 7.82 5.67
C ARG A 48 -1.40 6.43 5.23
N ILE A 49 -2.72 6.26 5.23
CA ILE A 49 -3.39 5.25 4.41
C ILE A 49 -4.25 5.93 3.35
N TYR A 50 -4.59 5.17 2.32
CA TYR A 50 -5.79 5.43 1.52
C TYR A 50 -6.60 4.15 1.33
N VAL A 51 -7.88 4.32 1.08
CA VAL A 51 -8.84 3.23 0.84
C VAL A 51 -9.36 3.34 -0.58
N THR A 52 -9.39 2.22 -1.30
CA THR A 52 -10.01 2.15 -2.62
C THR A 52 -11.32 1.36 -2.59
N GLY A 53 -12.18 1.60 -3.57
CA GLY A 53 -13.31 0.72 -3.90
C GLY A 53 -12.94 -0.33 -4.95
N ALA A 54 -13.89 -1.19 -5.30
CA ALA A 54 -13.71 -2.25 -6.30
C ALA A 54 -13.19 -1.76 -7.67
N GLY A 55 -13.51 -0.52 -8.05
CA GLY A 55 -13.03 0.10 -9.30
C GLY A 55 -11.65 0.75 -9.22
N GLY A 56 -10.95 0.66 -8.07
CA GLY A 56 -9.63 1.27 -7.86
C GLY A 56 -9.65 2.76 -7.51
N ASN A 57 -10.81 3.42 -7.54
CA ASN A 57 -10.96 4.81 -7.12
C ASN A 57 -10.71 4.95 -5.61
N VAL A 58 -10.01 6.01 -5.21
CA VAL A 58 -9.81 6.37 -3.80
C VAL A 58 -11.12 6.86 -3.21
N LEU A 59 -11.58 6.21 -2.15
CA LEU A 59 -12.83 6.52 -1.44
C LEU A 59 -12.59 7.27 -0.13
N GLY A 60 -11.39 7.14 0.44
CA GLY A 60 -11.09 7.73 1.74
C GLY A 60 -9.61 7.57 2.12
N GLY A 61 -9.30 8.07 3.31
CA GLY A 61 -7.95 8.11 3.84
C GLY A 61 -7.94 8.05 5.36
N GLY A 62 -6.74 8.11 5.91
CA GLY A 62 -6.54 8.03 7.34
C GLY A 62 -5.07 8.02 7.71
N CYS A 63 -4.83 7.63 8.96
CA CYS A 63 -3.52 7.45 9.54
C CYS A 63 -3.39 6.04 10.10
N TYR A 64 -2.17 5.50 10.10
CA TYR A 64 -1.89 4.22 10.74
C TYR A 64 -0.59 4.22 11.54
N THR A 65 -0.54 3.33 12.53
CA THR A 65 0.66 2.89 13.23
C THR A 65 0.72 1.36 13.22
N ILE A 66 1.92 0.82 13.42
CA ILE A 66 2.14 -0.63 13.53
C ILE A 66 2.75 -0.89 14.91
N ASP A 67 2.12 -1.78 15.64
CA ASP A 67 2.64 -2.39 16.87
C ASP A 67 2.28 -3.88 16.80
N ASP A 68 3.25 -4.68 16.33
CA ASP A 68 3.03 -6.07 15.92
C ASP A 68 2.46 -6.89 17.10
N PRO A 69 1.38 -7.65 16.93
CA PRO A 69 0.83 -8.17 15.68
C PRO A 69 -0.25 -7.31 15.00
N TRP A 70 -0.39 -6.03 15.37
CA TRP A 70 -1.51 -5.18 14.98
C TRP A 70 -1.12 -3.97 14.13
N VAL A 71 -2.00 -3.62 13.21
CA VAL A 71 -2.03 -2.35 12.49
C VAL A 71 -3.23 -1.57 13.00
N TYR A 72 -2.96 -0.41 13.59
CA TYR A 72 -3.97 0.50 14.12
C TYR A 72 -4.26 1.58 13.09
N VAL A 73 -5.50 1.68 12.64
CA VAL A 73 -5.93 2.63 11.62
C VAL A 73 -6.96 3.59 12.21
N ARG A 74 -6.73 4.89 12.06
CA ARG A 74 -7.73 5.92 12.29
C ARG A 74 -8.11 6.53 10.96
N TYR A 75 -9.35 6.35 10.52
CA TYR A 75 -9.84 6.97 9.31
C TYR A 75 -10.06 8.47 9.52
N ASP A 76 -9.96 9.26 8.44
CA ASP A 76 -10.11 10.72 8.53
C ASP A 76 -11.54 11.14 8.90
N ASP A 77 -12.54 10.29 8.60
CA ASP A 77 -13.97 10.50 8.86
C ASP A 77 -14.47 9.78 10.12
N GLU A 78 -13.62 9.01 10.81
CA GLU A 78 -13.98 8.27 12.01
C GLU A 78 -13.12 8.71 13.21
N SER A 79 -13.76 8.89 14.37
CA SER A 79 -13.03 9.15 15.63
C SER A 79 -12.43 7.89 16.24
N GLN A 80 -12.90 6.71 15.82
CA GLN A 80 -12.51 5.42 16.36
C GLN A 80 -11.26 4.87 15.67
N ILE A 81 -10.46 4.13 16.43
CA ILE A 81 -9.30 3.39 15.91
C ILE A 81 -9.74 1.96 15.61
N ARG A 82 -9.53 1.53 14.37
CA ARG A 82 -9.74 0.16 13.93
C ARG A 82 -8.44 -0.63 14.02
N GLN A 83 -8.55 -1.91 14.37
CA GLN A 83 -7.42 -2.80 14.51
C GLN A 83 -7.49 -3.90 13.46
N TYR A 84 -6.36 -4.13 12.79
CA TYR A 84 -6.22 -5.17 11.78
C TYR A 84 -5.00 -6.02 12.08
N PRO A 85 -5.06 -7.35 11.96
CA PRO A 85 -3.86 -8.19 12.06
C PRO A 85 -2.84 -7.78 11.00
N SER A 86 -1.58 -7.58 11.39
CA SER A 86 -0.48 -7.24 10.48
C SER A 86 -0.31 -8.32 9.39
N ALA A 87 -0.56 -9.58 9.73
CA ALA A 87 -0.52 -10.73 8.82
C ALA A 87 -1.51 -10.65 7.64
N ASN A 88 -2.57 -9.84 7.73
CA ASN A 88 -3.52 -9.66 6.63
C ASN A 88 -2.99 -8.68 5.55
N PHE A 89 -1.93 -7.92 5.86
CA PHE A 89 -1.31 -7.03 4.91
C PHE A 89 -0.19 -7.74 4.14
N SER A 90 -0.30 -7.72 2.81
CA SER A 90 0.75 -8.18 1.92
C SER A 90 1.68 -7.03 1.58
N LEU A 91 2.99 -7.21 1.78
CA LEU A 91 3.99 -6.24 1.36
C LEU A 91 4.00 -6.10 -0.16
N THR A 92 3.94 -4.86 -0.64
CA THR A 92 4.19 -4.54 -2.04
C THR A 92 5.70 -4.66 -2.35
N PRO A 93 6.12 -4.58 -3.63
CA PRO A 93 7.54 -4.45 -3.97
C PRO A 93 8.22 -3.26 -3.28
N ALA A 94 7.55 -2.10 -3.23
CA ALA A 94 8.05 -0.91 -2.54
C ALA A 94 8.14 -1.11 -1.02
N GLY A 95 7.16 -1.80 -0.41
CA GLY A 95 7.20 -2.18 0.99
C GLY A 95 8.35 -3.11 1.35
N ARG A 96 8.65 -4.10 0.50
CA ARG A 96 9.82 -4.97 0.71
C ARG A 96 11.12 -4.17 0.68
N ALA A 97 11.25 -3.23 -0.26
CA ALA A 97 12.40 -2.34 -0.33
C ALA A 97 12.47 -1.39 0.89
N TYR A 98 11.32 -0.87 1.34
CA TYR A 98 11.21 -0.03 2.52
C TYR A 98 11.69 -0.74 3.79
N VAL A 99 11.20 -1.97 4.02
CA VAL A 99 11.62 -2.80 5.16
C VAL A 99 13.10 -3.09 5.06
N SER A 100 13.60 -3.56 3.91
CA SER A 100 15.03 -3.86 3.72
C SER A 100 15.93 -2.66 4.02
N ARG A 101 15.57 -1.45 3.57
CA ARG A 101 16.33 -0.23 3.91
C ARG A 101 16.34 0.02 5.42
N ASN A 102 15.20 -0.05 6.08
CA ASN A 102 15.12 0.28 7.51
C ASN A 102 15.66 -0.81 8.43
N THR A 103 15.61 -2.08 8.05
CA THR A 103 16.27 -3.16 8.79
C THR A 103 17.78 -3.12 8.61
N ASN A 104 18.26 -2.73 7.43
CA ASN A 104 19.70 -2.55 7.19
C ASN A 104 20.25 -1.27 7.86
N SER A 105 19.42 -0.23 8.04
CA SER A 105 19.76 0.97 8.83
C SER A 105 19.80 0.72 10.34
N ALA A 106 19.27 -0.42 10.82
CA ALA A 106 19.42 -0.86 12.20
C ALA A 106 20.74 -1.66 12.43
N GLY A 107 21.56 -1.81 11.38
CA GLY A 107 22.87 -2.44 11.43
C GLY A 107 23.99 -1.45 11.79
N SER A 108 23.96 -0.94 13.01
CA SER A 108 25.14 -0.59 13.83
C SER A 108 24.63 -0.11 15.19
N LEU A 109 24.49 -1.06 16.12
CA LEU A 109 24.69 -0.85 17.55
C LEU A 109 25.82 -1.78 17.97
#